data_AF-A0A9X5XHG1-F1
#
_entry.id   AF-A0A9X5XHG1-F1
#
_cell.length_a   1.000
_cell.length_b   1.000
_cell.length_c   1.000
_cell.angle_alpha   90.00
_cell.angle_beta   90.00
_cell.angle_gamma   90.00
#
_symmetry.space_group_name_H-M   'P 1'
#
loop_
_entity.id
_entity.type
_entity.pdbx_description
1 polymer ?
#
loop_
_entity_poly.entity_id
_entity_poly.type
_entity_poly.pdbx_seq_one_letter_code
_entity_poly.pdbx_strand_id
1 'polypeptide(L)'
;VDEGLRDSNPATKRRGRGKRAGRSRNRGPEKAVTTALGILLLAERMALLSGRDDEFVAGIVKGYTGMRWGEIVGLEPEFVRPKSIRVEWQLYELDTGELHRCPPKDDSYRDIDTPDFLASLLASHIARTRSKPCECHGLAYVFRGHGTANGSASRPGAKLVDVARRSGVSTGTVSNVLNRPDAVAEPTRLKVLEAVSDLGYIRNAASGELAAHWRRSGFATWLFRPAATGRYPGRGSQEERPVPVVAEPWPGIPARGRGASKRAGACWVPIAPGLTPHGLRHTHKTLMREVGTPPKLMDERMGHEDGSVRSRYDHITPGMRQSLMTALTGMWEEALDARRTMSLGSPVAALDAVLKAR
;
A
#
# COMPACT_ATOMS: atom_id res chain seq x y z
N VAL A 1 1.04 -34.30 -32.49
CA VAL A 1 -0.38 -33.92 -32.75
C VAL A 1 -0.43 -32.98 -33.91
N ASP A 2 0.09 -31.76 -33.79
CA ASP A 2 0.02 -30.79 -34.91
C ASP A 2 1.03 -31.11 -36.03
N GLU A 3 2.13 -31.79 -35.72
CA GLU A 3 3.10 -32.30 -36.71
C GLU A 3 2.88 -33.79 -37.05
N GLY A 4 1.74 -34.37 -36.68
CA GLY A 4 1.44 -35.79 -36.98
C GLY A 4 2.28 -36.84 -36.24
N LEU A 5 3.31 -36.45 -35.50
CA LEU A 5 4.22 -37.35 -34.77
C LEU A 5 3.58 -38.12 -33.59
N ARG A 6 2.34 -37.76 -33.20
CA ARG A 6 1.55 -38.38 -32.14
C ARG A 6 0.06 -38.13 -32.36
N ASP A 7 -0.77 -39.15 -32.17
CA ASP A 7 -2.23 -39.09 -32.38
C ASP A 7 -2.98 -38.26 -31.34
N SER A 8 -2.40 -38.06 -30.15
CA SER A 8 -2.96 -37.21 -29.10
C SER A 8 -1.89 -36.61 -28.21
N ASN A 9 -2.21 -35.48 -27.56
CA ASN A 9 -1.31 -34.81 -26.64
C ASN A 9 -1.59 -35.36 -25.23
N PRO A 10 -0.68 -36.14 -24.62
CA PRO A 10 -0.90 -36.70 -23.28
C PRO A 10 -1.05 -35.63 -22.18
N ALA A 11 -0.65 -34.37 -22.44
CA ALA A 11 -0.87 -33.23 -21.55
C ALA A 11 -2.24 -32.54 -21.72
N THR A 12 -3.03 -32.90 -22.74
CA THR A 12 -4.39 -32.35 -22.93
C THR A 12 -5.38 -32.99 -21.95
N LYS A 13 -5.40 -32.50 -20.71
CA LYS A 13 -6.57 -32.68 -19.84
C LYS A 13 -7.71 -31.81 -20.38
N ARG A 14 -8.74 -32.43 -20.96
CA ARG A 14 -10.02 -31.74 -21.21
C ARG A 14 -10.45 -31.08 -19.89
N ARG A 15 -10.51 -29.74 -19.84
CA ARG A 15 -11.15 -29.00 -18.75
C ARG A 15 -12.67 -29.19 -18.88
N GLY A 16 -13.13 -30.42 -18.72
CA GLY A 16 -14.54 -30.78 -18.69
C GLY A 16 -15.18 -30.33 -17.38
N ARG A 17 -16.23 -29.52 -17.49
CA ARG A 17 -17.17 -29.24 -16.41
C ARG A 17 -18.01 -30.52 -16.22
N GLY A 18 -17.73 -31.31 -15.19
CA GLY A 18 -18.38 -32.59 -14.88
C GLY A 18 -18.32 -32.95 -13.38
N LYS A 19 -19.21 -33.86 -12.94
CA LYS A 19 -19.61 -34.14 -11.53
C LYS A 19 -18.46 -34.19 -10.51
N ARG A 20 -18.73 -33.65 -9.32
CA ARG A 20 -17.82 -33.50 -8.17
C ARG A 20 -17.44 -34.84 -7.55
N ALA A 21 -16.48 -35.55 -8.13
CA ALA A 21 -15.75 -36.61 -7.44
C ALA A 21 -14.26 -36.39 -7.72
N GLY A 22 -13.48 -35.98 -6.71
CA GLY A 22 -12.01 -35.98 -6.79
C GLY A 22 -11.25 -34.68 -6.51
N ARG A 23 -11.89 -33.54 -6.17
CA ARG A 23 -11.17 -32.33 -5.72
C ARG A 23 -11.14 -32.22 -4.18
N SER A 24 -10.34 -33.03 -3.51
CA SER A 24 -10.00 -32.77 -2.09
C SER A 24 -8.51 -32.80 -1.74
N ARG A 25 -7.59 -33.17 -2.64
CA ARG A 25 -6.18 -33.36 -2.21
C ARG A 25 -5.25 -32.15 -2.37
N ASN A 26 -5.59 -31.12 -3.16
CA ASN A 26 -4.74 -29.93 -3.39
C ASN A 26 -5.53 -28.61 -3.37
N ARG A 27 -6.34 -28.35 -2.34
CA ARG A 27 -6.81 -26.98 -2.10
C ARG A 27 -5.70 -26.28 -1.31
N GLY A 28 -4.99 -25.35 -1.96
CA GLY A 28 -4.14 -24.40 -1.24
C GLY A 28 -4.98 -23.63 -0.20
N PRO A 29 -4.34 -23.03 0.83
CA PRO A 29 -5.05 -22.29 1.86
C PRO A 29 -5.94 -21.21 1.22
N GLU A 30 -7.09 -20.95 1.84
CA GLU A 30 -7.98 -19.89 1.41
C GLU A 30 -7.23 -18.56 1.37
N LYS A 31 -7.44 -17.78 0.30
CA LYS A 31 -6.74 -16.51 0.15
C LYS A 31 -7.32 -15.51 1.15
N ALA A 32 -6.47 -15.03 2.06
CA ALA A 32 -6.86 -14.00 3.01
C ALA A 32 -7.28 -12.72 2.28
N VAL A 33 -8.42 -12.17 2.72
CA VAL A 33 -8.95 -10.86 2.33
C VAL A 33 -9.15 -10.01 3.59
N THR A 34 -9.42 -8.73 3.42
CA THR A 34 -9.70 -7.81 4.54
C THR A 34 -10.89 -6.89 4.22
N THR A 35 -11.14 -5.89 5.04
CA THR A 35 -12.23 -4.91 4.87
C THR A 35 -11.69 -3.56 4.38
N ALA A 36 -12.58 -2.61 4.09
CA ALA A 36 -12.21 -1.21 3.82
C ALA A 36 -11.39 -0.59 4.97
N LEU A 37 -11.81 -0.81 6.22
CA LEU A 37 -11.04 -0.43 7.41
C LEU A 37 -9.68 -1.15 7.46
N GLY A 38 -9.64 -2.44 7.15
CA GLY A 38 -8.39 -3.20 7.10
C GLY A 38 -7.39 -2.66 6.05
N ILE A 39 -7.86 -2.24 4.88
CA ILE A 39 -7.05 -1.55 3.87
C ILE A 39 -6.47 -0.25 4.44
N LEU A 40 -7.31 0.56 5.08
CA LEU A 40 -6.92 1.84 5.66
C LEU A 40 -5.85 1.68 6.75
N LEU A 41 -6.09 0.77 7.70
CA LEU A 41 -5.16 0.47 8.79
C LEU A 41 -3.83 -0.10 8.28
N LEU A 42 -3.89 -0.95 7.26
CA LEU A 42 -2.70 -1.51 6.63
C LEU A 42 -1.86 -0.41 5.96
N ALA A 43 -2.51 0.47 5.19
CA ALA A 43 -1.85 1.59 4.52
C ALA A 43 -1.20 2.54 5.54
N GLU A 44 -1.88 2.85 6.64
CA GLU A 44 -1.33 3.66 7.73
C GLU A 44 -0.08 3.00 8.34
N ARG A 45 -0.14 1.71 8.66
CA ARG A 45 1.01 0.97 9.20
C ARG A 45 2.18 0.88 8.21
N MET A 46 1.92 0.71 6.93
CA MET A 46 2.95 0.75 5.90
C MET A 46 3.61 2.14 5.85
N ALA A 47 2.83 3.22 5.95
CA ALA A 47 3.39 4.56 6.04
C ALA A 47 4.17 4.81 7.32
N LEU A 48 3.80 4.23 8.47
CA LEU A 48 4.59 4.33 9.71
C LEU A 48 5.90 3.52 9.67
N LEU A 49 5.84 2.30 9.12
CA LEU A 49 7.01 1.43 8.97
C LEU A 49 8.00 1.97 7.98
N SER A 50 7.52 2.43 6.83
CA SER A 50 8.38 3.15 5.91
C SER A 50 8.77 4.45 6.58
N GLY A 51 7.81 5.25 7.06
CA GLY A 51 7.79 6.69 7.44
C GLY A 51 7.43 7.63 6.27
N ARG A 52 6.72 7.12 5.25
CA ARG A 52 6.41 7.79 3.97
C ARG A 52 4.94 7.68 3.66
N ASP A 53 4.33 8.82 3.37
CA ASP A 53 2.97 8.90 2.84
C ASP A 53 2.81 8.19 1.49
N ASP A 54 3.89 8.00 0.71
CA ASP A 54 3.86 7.22 -0.53
C ASP A 54 3.24 5.83 -0.29
N GLU A 55 3.62 5.17 0.79
CA GLU A 55 3.14 3.83 1.08
C GLU A 55 1.67 3.83 1.52
N PHE A 56 1.23 4.91 2.19
CA PHE A 56 -0.19 5.07 2.52
C PHE A 56 -1.02 5.14 1.24
N VAL A 57 -0.69 6.07 0.35
CA VAL A 57 -1.44 6.29 -0.89
C VAL A 57 -1.40 5.04 -1.77
N ALA A 58 -0.24 4.38 -1.87
CA ALA A 58 -0.09 3.14 -2.62
C ALA A 58 -0.94 1.99 -2.06
N GLY A 59 -1.03 1.88 -0.73
CA GLY A 59 -1.88 0.90 -0.06
C GLY A 59 -3.36 1.11 -0.37
N ILE A 60 -3.83 2.37 -0.33
CA ILE A 60 -5.21 2.72 -0.70
C ILE A 60 -5.47 2.43 -2.19
N VAL A 61 -4.58 2.85 -3.09
CA VAL A 61 -4.68 2.55 -4.53
C VAL A 61 -4.76 1.04 -4.74
N LYS A 62 -3.88 0.26 -4.11
CA LYS A 62 -3.87 -1.19 -4.22
C LYS A 62 -5.18 -1.83 -3.76
N GLY A 63 -5.74 -1.32 -2.66
CA GLY A 63 -6.96 -1.82 -2.04
C GLY A 63 -8.24 -1.46 -2.78
N TYR A 64 -8.30 -0.31 -3.47
CA TYR A 64 -9.53 0.22 -4.09
C TYR A 64 -9.55 0.18 -5.63
N THR A 65 -8.44 -0.17 -6.29
CA THR A 65 -8.40 -0.31 -7.76
C THR A 65 -8.40 -1.77 -8.20
N GLY A 66 -7.85 -2.66 -7.38
CA GLY A 66 -7.56 -4.02 -7.79
C GLY A 66 -6.39 -4.13 -8.78
N MET A 67 -5.61 -3.08 -9.04
CA MET A 67 -4.45 -3.14 -9.94
C MET A 67 -3.45 -4.24 -9.53
N ARG A 68 -2.74 -4.81 -10.51
CA ARG A 68 -1.62 -5.73 -10.26
C ARG A 68 -0.44 -4.96 -9.64
N TRP A 69 0.49 -5.68 -9.03
CA TRP A 69 1.67 -5.04 -8.39
C TRP A 69 2.49 -4.24 -9.40
N GLY A 70 2.86 -4.85 -10.53
CA GLY A 70 3.63 -4.18 -11.57
C GLY A 70 2.93 -2.96 -12.18
N GLU A 71 1.60 -2.99 -12.30
CA GLU A 71 0.79 -1.87 -12.79
C GLU A 71 0.88 -0.66 -11.84
N ILE A 72 0.98 -0.88 -10.52
CA ILE A 72 1.13 0.22 -9.54
C ILE A 72 2.58 0.72 -9.51
N VAL A 73 3.56 -0.18 -9.55
CA VAL A 73 4.98 0.18 -9.60
C VAL A 73 5.30 0.97 -10.87
N GLY A 74 4.66 0.62 -11.98
CA GLY A 74 4.80 1.27 -13.28
C GLY A 74 3.77 2.34 -13.58
N LEU A 75 3.03 2.83 -12.58
CA LEU A 75 2.04 3.87 -12.81
C LEU A 75 2.74 5.22 -13.04
N GLU A 76 2.58 5.78 -14.23
CA GLU A 76 3.13 7.09 -14.61
C GLU A 76 2.10 8.20 -14.33
N PRO A 77 2.51 9.41 -13.90
CA PRO A 77 1.59 10.49 -13.54
C PRO A 77 0.61 10.89 -14.65
N GLU A 78 1.01 10.81 -15.92
CA GLU A 78 0.17 11.16 -17.07
C GLU A 78 -1.06 10.25 -17.23
N PHE A 79 -1.01 9.03 -16.68
CA PHE A 79 -2.12 8.07 -16.72
C PHE A 79 -3.07 8.19 -15.52
N VAL A 80 -2.77 9.09 -14.58
CA VAL A 80 -3.67 9.43 -13.48
C VAL A 80 -4.53 10.62 -13.89
N ARG A 81 -5.80 10.34 -14.18
CA ARG A 81 -6.79 11.34 -14.63
C ARG A 81 -7.74 11.69 -13.47
N PRO A 82 -8.51 12.80 -13.56
CA PRO A 82 -9.40 13.22 -12.47
C PRO A 82 -10.46 12.18 -12.04
N LYS A 83 -10.90 11.32 -12.94
CA LYS A 83 -11.96 10.31 -12.68
C LYS A 83 -11.56 8.88 -13.04
N SER A 84 -10.33 8.66 -13.48
CA SER A 84 -9.87 7.33 -13.85
C SER A 84 -8.35 7.19 -13.82
N ILE A 85 -7.89 5.94 -13.70
CA ILE A 85 -6.51 5.56 -13.92
C ILE A 85 -6.46 4.71 -15.19
N ARG A 86 -5.67 5.13 -16.16
CA ARG A 86 -5.41 4.34 -17.37
C ARG A 86 -4.29 3.34 -17.12
N VAL A 87 -4.58 2.05 -17.25
CA VAL A 87 -3.58 0.99 -17.09
C VAL A 87 -2.91 0.74 -18.43
N GLU A 88 -1.82 1.46 -18.69
CA GLU A 88 -1.07 1.37 -19.94
C GLU A 88 0.20 0.50 -19.81
N TRP A 89 0.84 0.52 -18.64
CA TRP A 89 2.14 -0.14 -18.44
C TRP A 89 2.19 -0.87 -17.11
N GLN A 90 3.10 -1.83 -17.03
CA GLN A 90 3.58 -2.39 -15.78
C GLN A 90 5.10 -2.41 -15.78
N LEU A 91 5.68 -2.34 -14.59
CA LEU A 91 7.08 -2.68 -14.37
C LEU A 91 7.19 -4.10 -13.82
N TYR A 92 7.84 -4.96 -14.59
CA TYR A 92 8.13 -6.34 -14.22
C TYR A 92 9.57 -6.45 -13.74
N GLU A 93 9.76 -7.04 -12.56
CA GLU A 93 11.09 -7.29 -12.02
C GLU A 93 11.61 -8.65 -12.50
N LEU A 94 12.72 -8.64 -13.24
CA LEU A 94 13.44 -9.83 -13.69
C LEU A 94 14.24 -10.44 -12.53
N ASP A 95 14.65 -11.71 -12.66
CA ASP A 95 15.46 -12.40 -11.65
C ASP A 95 16.84 -11.74 -11.46
N THR A 96 17.33 -11.02 -12.48
CA THR A 96 18.53 -10.18 -12.42
C THR A 96 18.36 -8.95 -11.51
N GLY A 97 17.14 -8.64 -11.09
CA GLY A 97 16.80 -7.39 -10.41
C GLY A 97 16.64 -6.22 -11.37
N GLU A 98 16.62 -6.41 -12.68
CA GLU A 98 16.25 -5.36 -13.63
C GLU A 98 14.74 -5.13 -13.63
N LEU A 99 14.30 -3.89 -13.80
CA LEU A 99 12.89 -3.55 -13.99
C LEU A 99 12.62 -3.29 -15.46
N HIS A 100 11.82 -4.17 -16.05
CA HIS A 100 11.45 -4.10 -17.45
C HIS A 100 10.05 -3.51 -17.58
N ARG A 101 9.91 -2.47 -18.40
CA ARG A 101 8.62 -1.87 -18.74
C ARG A 101 7.96 -2.68 -19.85
N CYS A 102 6.76 -3.17 -19.59
CA CYS A 102 6.00 -3.96 -20.56
C CYS A 102 4.49 -3.65 -20.50
N PRO A 103 3.74 -4.02 -21.56
CA PRO A 103 2.28 -4.01 -21.55
C PRO A 103 1.68 -4.69 -20.31
N PRO A 104 0.44 -4.33 -19.91
CA PRO A 104 -0.26 -5.02 -18.84
C PRO A 104 -0.38 -6.51 -19.17
N LYS A 105 -0.38 -7.34 -18.14
CA LYS A 105 -0.39 -8.79 -18.32
C LYS A 105 -1.61 -9.19 -19.17
N ASP A 106 -1.38 -10.06 -20.15
CA ASP A 106 -2.42 -10.59 -21.05
C ASP A 106 -3.09 -9.45 -21.86
N ASP A 107 -2.34 -8.40 -22.22
CA ASP A 107 -2.81 -7.19 -22.94
C ASP A 107 -4.07 -6.55 -22.34
N SER A 108 -4.20 -6.62 -21.01
CA SER A 108 -5.38 -6.16 -20.27
C SER A 108 -5.43 -4.64 -20.04
N TYR A 109 -5.22 -3.86 -21.10
CA TYR A 109 -5.40 -2.41 -21.14
C TYR A 109 -6.83 -2.04 -20.73
N ARG A 110 -6.95 -1.05 -19.84
CA ARG A 110 -8.25 -0.63 -19.30
C ARG A 110 -8.16 0.72 -18.59
N ASP A 111 -9.29 1.40 -18.55
CA ASP A 111 -9.50 2.53 -17.64
C ASP A 111 -10.20 2.04 -16.37
N ILE A 112 -9.63 2.35 -15.22
CA ILE A 112 -10.19 2.05 -13.91
C ILE A 112 -10.85 3.33 -13.39
N ASP A 113 -12.17 3.36 -13.30
CA ASP A 113 -12.89 4.48 -12.67
C ASP A 113 -12.42 4.68 -11.21
N THR A 114 -12.15 5.92 -10.82
CA THR A 114 -11.67 6.26 -9.47
C THR A 114 -12.69 7.10 -8.72
N PRO A 115 -13.06 6.73 -7.49
CA PRO A 115 -13.83 7.62 -6.62
C PRO A 115 -13.07 8.91 -6.32
N ASP A 116 -13.80 9.99 -6.05
CA ASP A 116 -13.21 11.33 -5.86
C ASP A 116 -12.19 11.40 -4.72
N PHE A 117 -12.41 10.64 -3.63
CA PHE A 117 -11.44 10.57 -2.53
C PHE A 117 -10.09 10.01 -2.98
N LEU A 118 -10.10 8.99 -3.85
CA LEU A 118 -8.90 8.33 -4.34
C LEU A 118 -8.18 9.21 -5.36
N ALA A 119 -8.95 9.86 -6.26
CA ALA A 119 -8.42 10.84 -7.20
C ALA A 119 -7.74 12.00 -6.45
N SER A 120 -8.36 12.50 -5.39
CA SER A 120 -7.82 13.59 -4.56
C SER A 120 -6.53 13.19 -3.82
N LEU A 121 -6.49 11.97 -3.27
CA LEU A 121 -5.29 11.42 -2.63
C LEU A 121 -4.13 11.28 -3.62
N LEU A 122 -4.40 10.77 -4.82
CA LEU A 122 -3.40 10.63 -5.89
C LEU A 122 -2.90 11.98 -6.39
N ALA A 123 -3.80 12.92 -6.67
CA ALA A 123 -3.44 14.26 -7.13
C ALA A 123 -2.56 14.99 -6.11
N SER A 124 -2.96 14.95 -4.83
CA SER A 124 -2.19 15.55 -3.72
C SER A 124 -0.82 14.88 -3.56
N HIS A 125 -0.76 13.56 -3.71
CA HIS A 125 0.49 12.82 -3.67
C HIS A 125 1.45 13.23 -4.80
N ILE A 126 0.98 13.22 -6.04
CA ILE A 126 1.76 13.59 -7.23
C ILE A 126 2.29 15.03 -7.12
N ALA A 127 1.42 15.96 -6.71
CA ALA A 127 1.78 17.36 -6.54
C ALA A 127 2.87 17.58 -5.48
N ARG A 128 2.86 16.77 -4.41
CA ARG A 128 3.83 16.84 -3.30
C ARG A 128 5.14 16.13 -3.62
N THR A 129 5.11 14.94 -4.22
CA THR A 129 6.32 14.15 -4.44
C THR A 129 7.13 14.63 -5.64
N ARG A 130 6.46 15.18 -6.67
CA ARG A 130 7.07 15.67 -7.92
C ARG A 130 8.20 14.75 -8.40
N SER A 131 7.86 13.48 -8.56
CA SER A 131 8.82 12.43 -8.89
C SER A 131 9.64 12.82 -10.11
N LYS A 132 10.96 12.74 -9.97
CA LYS A 132 11.90 12.94 -11.09
C LYS A 132 11.94 11.67 -11.95
N PRO A 133 12.26 11.78 -13.24
CA PRO A 133 12.53 10.64 -14.09
C PRO A 133 13.60 9.70 -13.50
N CYS A 134 13.40 8.39 -13.61
CA CYS A 134 14.43 7.41 -13.22
C CYS A 134 15.52 7.29 -14.28
N GLU A 135 16.74 6.94 -13.86
CA GLU A 135 17.86 6.68 -14.76
C GLU A 135 17.64 5.44 -15.64
N CYS A 136 16.82 4.49 -15.17
CA CYS A 136 16.50 3.23 -15.85
C CYS A 136 15.68 3.37 -17.14
N HIS A 137 14.69 4.26 -17.14
CA HIS A 137 13.68 4.36 -18.19
C HIS A 137 13.54 5.78 -18.72
N GLY A 138 14.13 6.79 -18.05
CA GLY A 138 13.91 8.19 -18.37
C GLY A 138 12.48 8.67 -18.08
N LEU A 139 11.71 7.92 -17.27
CA LEU A 139 10.30 8.19 -16.97
C LEU A 139 10.07 8.47 -15.48
N ALA A 140 9.09 9.32 -15.19
CA ALA A 140 8.63 9.59 -13.83
C ALA A 140 7.48 8.65 -13.47
N TYR A 141 7.53 8.10 -12.26
CA TYR A 141 6.49 7.22 -11.73
C TYR A 141 5.82 7.85 -10.52
N VAL A 142 4.52 7.60 -10.36
CA VAL A 142 3.71 8.11 -9.25
C VAL A 142 4.35 7.72 -7.92
N PHE A 143 4.82 6.48 -7.81
CA PHE A 143 5.42 5.96 -6.61
C PHE A 143 6.88 5.57 -6.78
N ARG A 144 7.66 5.73 -5.70
CA ARG A 144 9.09 5.41 -5.65
C ARG A 144 9.39 4.34 -4.62
N GLY A 145 10.48 3.60 -4.80
CA GLY A 145 10.90 2.56 -3.87
C GLY A 145 11.71 3.04 -2.69
N HIS A 146 12.03 2.09 -1.81
CA HIS A 146 13.17 2.20 -0.91
C HIS A 146 14.40 1.61 -1.60
N GLY A 147 15.58 2.22 -1.40
CA GLY A 147 16.88 1.67 -1.78
C GLY A 147 17.11 0.24 -1.28
N THR A 148 18.17 -0.41 -1.76
CA THR A 148 18.56 -1.74 -1.28
C THR A 148 18.66 -1.73 0.24
N ALA A 149 17.97 -2.68 0.86
CA ALA A 149 17.84 -2.79 2.31
C ALA A 149 19.15 -3.26 2.94
N ASN A 150 20.14 -2.37 3.02
CA ASN A 150 21.29 -2.56 3.90
C ASN A 150 20.87 -2.28 5.35
N GLY A 151 20.06 -3.19 5.91
CA GLY A 151 19.85 -3.36 7.35
C GLY A 151 19.06 -2.28 8.09
N SER A 152 18.79 -1.12 7.50
CA SER A 152 17.96 -0.09 8.12
C SER A 152 17.33 0.76 7.04
N ALA A 153 16.01 0.90 7.07
CA ALA A 153 15.23 1.79 6.22
C ALA A 153 15.71 3.23 6.39
N SER A 154 16.72 3.59 5.63
CA SER A 154 17.33 4.88 5.61
C SER A 154 16.55 5.72 4.53
N ARG A 155 15.97 6.91 4.86
CA ARG A 155 15.46 8.15 4.11
C ARG A 155 16.31 9.46 3.78
N PRO A 156 15.84 10.39 2.95
CA PRO A 156 15.98 11.84 3.22
C PRO A 156 14.81 12.30 4.11
N GLY A 157 15.07 12.96 5.23
CA GLY A 157 14.07 13.53 6.13
C GLY A 157 14.69 14.57 7.06
N ALA A 158 13.89 15.52 7.57
CA ALA A 158 14.36 16.51 8.52
C ALA A 158 15.07 15.80 9.69
N LYS A 159 16.29 16.22 10.00
CA LYS A 159 17.08 15.67 11.09
C LYS A 159 16.66 16.34 12.39
N LEU A 160 17.00 15.73 13.53
CA LEU A 160 16.78 16.32 14.86
C LEU A 160 17.42 17.73 14.95
N VAL A 161 18.52 17.95 14.23
CA VAL A 161 19.19 19.25 14.12
C VAL A 161 18.37 20.30 13.35
N ASP A 162 17.57 19.88 12.37
CA ASP A 162 16.74 20.79 11.59
C ASP A 162 15.54 21.26 12.43
N VAL A 163 14.96 20.36 13.24
CA VAL A 163 13.95 20.70 14.24
C VAL A 163 14.51 21.67 15.28
N ALA A 164 15.70 21.39 15.79
CA ALA A 164 16.38 22.25 16.76
C ALA A 164 16.58 23.67 16.20
N ARG A 165 17.06 23.78 14.96
CA ARG A 165 17.25 25.05 14.26
C ARG A 165 15.94 25.80 14.05
N ARG A 166 14.88 25.11 13.61
CA ARG A 166 13.56 25.71 13.35
C ARG A 166 12.86 26.18 14.62
N SER A 167 13.00 25.43 15.70
CA SER A 167 12.41 25.77 17.01
C SER A 167 13.28 26.71 17.86
N GLY A 168 14.51 27.03 17.41
CA GLY A 168 15.43 27.93 18.11
C GLY A 168 16.00 27.35 19.41
N VAL A 169 16.07 26.02 19.54
CA VAL A 169 16.58 25.34 20.75
C VAL A 169 17.69 24.34 20.43
N SER A 170 18.34 23.78 21.45
CA SER A 170 19.36 22.75 21.25
C SER A 170 18.76 21.39 20.85
N THR A 171 19.54 20.54 20.17
CA THR A 171 19.16 19.14 19.89
C THR A 171 18.87 18.35 21.16
N GLY A 172 19.56 18.67 22.27
CA GLY A 172 19.29 18.14 23.60
C GLY A 172 17.92 18.55 24.14
N THR A 173 17.51 19.80 23.92
CA THR A 173 16.17 20.29 24.27
C THR A 173 15.10 19.62 23.44
N VAL A 174 15.29 19.48 22.12
CA VAL A 174 14.36 18.72 21.26
C VAL A 174 14.28 17.27 21.73
N SER A 175 15.41 16.67 22.10
CA SER A 175 15.45 15.31 22.68
C SER A 175 14.66 15.24 23.99
N ASN A 176 14.81 16.22 24.88
CA ASN A 176 14.08 16.29 26.15
C ASN A 176 12.59 16.51 25.94
N VAL A 177 12.17 17.43 25.07
CA VAL A 177 10.75 17.62 24.70
C VAL A 177 10.13 16.31 24.25
N LEU A 178 10.85 15.56 23.43
CA LEU A 178 10.32 14.34 22.85
C LEU A 178 10.47 13.11 23.78
N ASN A 179 11.43 13.06 24.73
CA ASN A 179 11.70 11.90 25.62
C ASN A 179 11.21 12.08 27.05
N ARG A 180 11.17 13.31 27.54
CA ARG A 180 10.87 13.74 28.91
C ARG A 180 10.15 15.09 28.83
N PRO A 181 8.94 15.13 28.23
CA PRO A 181 8.24 16.38 27.95
C PRO A 181 8.00 17.21 29.22
N ASP A 182 7.79 16.56 30.35
CA ASP A 182 7.53 17.21 31.65
C ASP A 182 8.78 17.87 32.25
N ALA A 183 9.97 17.52 31.76
CA ALA A 183 11.23 18.17 32.14
C ALA A 183 11.52 19.44 31.34
N VAL A 184 10.62 19.85 30.43
CA VAL A 184 10.77 21.05 29.59
C VAL A 184 9.56 21.96 29.79
N ALA A 185 9.82 23.25 29.97
CA ALA A 185 8.77 24.25 30.10
C ALA A 185 7.80 24.22 28.90
N GLU A 186 6.50 24.32 29.19
CA GLU A 186 5.42 24.19 28.22
C GLU A 186 5.56 25.11 26.98
N PRO A 187 5.94 26.40 27.09
CA PRO A 187 6.13 27.25 25.92
C PRO A 187 7.19 26.73 24.94
N THR A 188 8.28 26.17 25.48
CA THR A 188 9.36 25.58 24.69
C THR A 188 8.94 24.26 24.06
N ARG A 189 8.16 23.46 24.80
CA ARG A 189 7.56 22.22 24.31
C ARG A 189 6.68 22.49 23.09
N LEU A 190 5.78 23.47 23.17
CA LEU A 190 4.88 23.81 22.07
C LEU A 190 5.62 24.26 20.81
N LYS A 191 6.65 25.11 20.93
CA LYS A 191 7.48 25.54 19.79
C LYS A 191 8.20 24.38 19.10
N VAL A 192 8.71 23.43 19.88
CA VAL A 192 9.35 22.23 19.33
C VAL A 192 8.33 21.35 18.63
N LEU A 193 7.14 21.15 19.20
CA LEU A 193 6.07 20.37 18.58
C LEU A 193 5.58 20.99 17.26
N GLU A 194 5.46 22.31 17.21
CA GLU A 194 5.17 23.06 15.99
C GLU A 194 6.25 22.86 14.93
N ALA A 195 7.53 23.02 15.29
CA ALA A 195 8.65 22.78 14.37
C ALA A 195 8.73 21.32 13.89
N VAL A 196 8.37 20.36 14.74
CA VAL A 196 8.26 18.94 14.37
C VAL A 196 7.16 18.73 13.34
N SER A 197 5.99 19.35 13.54
CA SER A 197 4.86 19.32 12.61
C SER A 197 5.21 19.96 11.27
N ASP A 198 5.74 21.20 11.29
CA ASP A 198 6.15 21.97 10.11
C ASP A 198 7.15 21.21 9.23
N LEU A 199 8.15 20.58 9.86
CA LEU A 199 9.23 19.89 9.15
C LEU A 199 8.90 18.44 8.83
N GLY A 200 7.74 17.93 9.26
CA GLY A 200 7.40 16.50 9.16
C GLY A 200 8.44 15.61 9.83
N TYR A 201 9.04 16.07 10.94
CA TYR A 201 10.07 15.31 11.65
C TYR A 201 9.45 14.10 12.33
N ILE A 202 9.85 12.92 11.89
CA ILE A 202 9.49 11.66 12.54
C ILE A 202 10.70 11.16 13.29
N ARG A 203 10.57 11.05 14.62
CA ARG A 203 11.62 10.51 15.47
C ARG A 203 12.01 9.10 15.02
N ASN A 204 13.33 8.87 14.91
CA ASN A 204 13.91 7.62 14.42
C ASN A 204 13.51 7.25 12.97
N ALA A 205 13.07 8.19 12.14
CA ALA A 205 13.06 7.97 10.70
C ALA A 205 14.52 7.81 10.24
N ALA A 206 14.95 6.56 10.06
CA ALA A 206 16.27 6.30 9.50
C ALA A 206 16.35 6.94 8.10
N SER A 207 17.54 7.43 7.71
CA SER A 207 17.81 8.33 6.59
C SER A 207 18.83 7.84 5.47
N GLY A 208 18.46 7.54 4.23
CA GLY A 208 19.13 7.02 3.05
C GLY A 208 18.18 6.94 1.85
N GLU A 209 18.65 6.33 0.79
CA GLU A 209 18.25 6.78 -0.53
C GLU A 209 16.95 6.13 -1.00
N LEU A 210 16.08 6.95 -1.58
CA LEU A 210 14.91 6.45 -2.30
C LEU A 210 15.40 5.73 -3.55
N ALA A 211 14.93 4.51 -3.77
CA ALA A 211 15.08 3.89 -5.07
C ALA A 211 14.07 4.50 -6.04
N ALA A 212 14.38 4.47 -7.33
CA ALA A 212 13.42 4.79 -8.37
C ALA A 212 12.13 3.96 -8.24
N HIS A 213 12.24 2.68 -7.84
CA HIS A 213 11.13 1.74 -7.81
C HIS A 213 11.15 0.78 -6.63
N TRP A 214 9.98 0.31 -6.23
CA TRP A 214 9.90 -0.77 -5.25
C TRP A 214 10.39 -2.09 -5.82
N ARG A 215 11.13 -2.81 -4.97
CA ARG A 215 11.50 -4.21 -5.17
C ARG A 215 10.43 -5.12 -4.59
N ARG A 216 9.97 -6.13 -5.34
CA ARG A 216 8.85 -7.00 -4.94
C ARG A 216 9.14 -7.70 -3.62
N SER A 217 10.30 -8.33 -3.49
CA SER A 217 10.70 -9.10 -2.31
C SER A 217 10.85 -8.20 -1.09
N GLY A 218 11.50 -7.04 -1.26
CA GLY A 218 11.68 -6.03 -0.22
C GLY A 218 10.36 -5.50 0.31
N PHE A 219 9.48 -5.04 -0.59
CA PHE A 219 8.16 -4.53 -0.23
C PHE A 219 7.32 -5.57 0.49
N ALA A 220 7.17 -6.77 -0.09
CA ALA A 220 6.30 -7.79 0.48
C ALA A 220 6.79 -8.28 1.85
N THR A 221 8.11 -8.47 1.99
CA THR A 221 8.72 -9.11 3.16
C THR A 221 8.91 -8.11 4.31
N TRP A 222 9.44 -6.93 4.02
CA TRP A 222 9.92 -6.00 5.07
C TRP A 222 8.99 -4.83 5.34
N LEU A 223 8.01 -4.60 4.48
CA LEU A 223 7.03 -3.53 4.64
C LEU A 223 5.62 -4.08 4.81
N PHE A 224 5.12 -4.78 3.80
CA PHE A 224 3.74 -5.24 3.76
C PHE A 224 3.44 -6.28 4.85
N ARG A 225 4.24 -7.34 4.95
CA ARG A 225 4.02 -8.40 5.95
C ARG A 225 4.02 -7.84 7.38
N PRO A 226 5.01 -7.04 7.82
CA PRO A 226 4.98 -6.47 9.16
C PRO A 226 3.79 -5.52 9.40
N ALA A 227 3.34 -4.79 8.38
CA ALA A 227 2.14 -3.96 8.51
C ALA A 227 0.88 -4.81 8.71
N ALA A 228 0.72 -5.88 7.91
CA ALA A 228 -0.45 -6.75 7.92
C ALA A 228 -0.52 -7.66 9.15
N THR A 229 0.61 -8.21 9.59
CA THR A 229 0.67 -9.22 10.65
C THR A 229 1.12 -8.65 12.00
N GLY A 230 1.69 -7.44 12.04
CA GLY A 230 2.34 -6.91 13.22
C GLY A 230 3.65 -7.64 13.58
N ARG A 231 4.24 -8.40 12.64
CA ARG A 231 5.45 -9.19 12.87
C ARG A 231 6.50 -9.03 11.77
N TYR A 232 7.75 -8.78 12.17
CA TYR A 232 8.89 -8.85 11.27
C TYR A 232 9.22 -10.31 10.94
N PRO A 233 9.43 -10.66 9.66
CA PRO A 233 9.85 -12.01 9.29
C PRO A 233 11.22 -12.32 9.87
N GLY A 234 11.45 -13.60 10.17
CA GLY A 234 12.77 -14.08 10.55
C GLY A 234 13.78 -13.97 9.40
N ARG A 235 15.07 -13.84 9.74
CA ARG A 235 16.18 -13.80 8.77
C ARG A 235 17.42 -14.45 9.37
N GLY A 236 17.92 -15.49 8.69
CA GLY A 236 19.04 -16.28 9.20
C GLY A 236 18.66 -16.93 10.54
N SER A 237 19.45 -16.68 11.58
CA SER A 237 19.18 -17.15 12.95
C SER A 237 18.16 -16.30 13.72
N GLN A 238 17.73 -15.14 13.20
CA GLN A 238 16.71 -14.34 13.87
C GLN A 238 15.32 -14.92 13.61
N GLU A 239 14.63 -15.31 14.66
CA GLU A 239 13.23 -15.74 14.62
C GLU A 239 12.28 -14.58 14.27
N GLU A 240 11.06 -14.96 13.87
CA GLU A 240 9.99 -13.99 13.65
C GLU A 240 9.66 -13.27 14.97
N ARG A 241 9.59 -11.94 14.92
CA ARG A 241 9.38 -11.11 16.12
C ARG A 241 8.28 -10.07 15.92
N PRO A 242 7.57 -9.66 16.98
CA PRO A 242 6.60 -8.59 16.89
C PRO A 242 7.24 -7.28 16.43
N VAL A 243 6.47 -6.43 15.76
CA VAL A 243 6.83 -5.04 15.50
C VAL A 243 6.69 -4.27 16.83
N PRO A 244 7.80 -3.82 17.44
CA PRO A 244 7.74 -3.04 18.66
C PRO A 244 7.27 -1.63 18.33
N VAL A 245 6.31 -1.10 19.08
CA VAL A 245 5.82 0.27 18.90
C VAL A 245 5.85 1.03 20.22
N VAL A 246 6.10 2.34 20.13
CA VAL A 246 5.74 3.26 21.21
C VAL A 246 4.22 3.39 21.16
N ALA A 247 3.53 3.22 22.30
CA ALA A 247 2.07 3.12 22.34
C ALA A 247 1.37 4.37 21.81
N GLU A 248 1.97 5.54 22.06
CA GLU A 248 1.45 6.83 21.61
C GLU A 248 2.43 7.54 20.66
N PRO A 249 1.89 8.32 19.70
CA PRO A 249 0.47 8.41 19.31
C PRO A 249 -0.06 7.13 18.64
N TRP A 250 -1.37 6.88 18.73
CA TRP A 250 -2.05 5.75 18.07
C TRP A 250 -1.83 5.79 16.53
N PRO A 251 -1.66 4.64 15.83
CA PRO A 251 -1.71 3.25 16.30
C PRO A 251 -0.41 2.75 16.94
N GLY A 252 0.48 3.67 17.29
CA GLY A 252 1.81 3.41 17.79
C GLY A 252 2.85 3.55 16.68
N ILE A 253 3.97 4.18 17.02
CA ILE A 253 5.07 4.43 16.09
C ILE A 253 6.12 3.31 16.24
N PRO A 254 6.54 2.63 15.15
CA PRO A 254 7.58 1.61 15.21
C PRO A 254 8.84 2.10 15.92
N ALA A 255 9.18 1.45 17.03
CA ALA A 255 10.43 1.68 17.74
C ALA A 255 11.58 1.14 16.89
N ARG A 256 12.62 1.95 16.65
CA ARG A 256 13.77 1.58 15.82
C ARG A 256 15.08 1.63 16.59
N GLY A 257 16.10 0.99 16.04
CA GLY A 257 17.46 0.97 16.58
C GLY A 257 17.70 -0.06 17.69
N ARG A 258 18.93 -0.11 18.21
CA ARG A 258 19.33 -1.04 19.27
C ARG A 258 18.42 -0.86 20.49
N GLY A 259 17.92 -1.96 21.04
CA GLY A 259 17.01 -1.94 22.21
C GLY A 259 15.59 -1.47 21.92
N ALA A 260 15.15 -1.44 20.65
CA ALA A 260 13.78 -1.05 20.27
C ALA A 260 12.70 -1.79 21.07
N SER A 261 12.82 -3.12 21.25
CA SER A 261 11.85 -3.90 22.03
C SER A 261 11.79 -3.48 23.51
N LYS A 262 12.91 -3.04 24.10
CA LYS A 262 12.94 -2.59 25.50
C LYS A 262 12.27 -1.22 25.69
N ARG A 263 12.22 -0.40 24.63
CA ARG A 263 11.56 0.92 24.62
C ARG A 263 10.11 0.85 24.14
N ALA A 264 9.65 -0.31 23.69
CA ALA A 264 8.32 -0.49 23.18
C ALA A 264 7.34 -0.55 24.35
N GLY A 265 6.23 0.20 24.25
CA GLY A 265 5.11 0.05 25.18
C GLY A 265 4.09 -0.98 24.71
N ALA A 266 4.10 -1.32 23.42
CA ALA A 266 3.16 -2.24 22.82
C ALA A 266 3.74 -2.91 21.56
N CYS A 267 2.96 -3.81 20.97
CA CYS A 267 3.16 -4.34 19.63
C CYS A 267 1.84 -4.33 18.86
N TRP A 268 1.93 -4.31 17.54
CA TRP A 268 0.74 -4.40 16.70
C TRP A 268 0.17 -5.81 16.68
N VAL A 269 -1.15 -5.90 16.81
CA VAL A 269 -1.91 -7.12 16.49
C VAL A 269 -2.12 -7.26 14.98
N PRO A 270 -2.28 -8.50 14.45
CA PRO A 270 -2.58 -8.71 13.04
C PRO A 270 -3.87 -8.01 12.60
N ILE A 271 -3.84 -7.36 11.43
CA ILE A 271 -5.05 -6.85 10.75
C ILE A 271 -5.72 -7.98 9.99
N ALA A 272 -4.94 -8.73 9.23
CA ALA A 272 -5.42 -9.85 8.43
C ALA A 272 -4.29 -10.90 8.30
N PRO A 273 -4.29 -11.94 9.15
CA PRO A 273 -3.33 -13.03 9.07
C PRO A 273 -3.32 -13.66 7.67
N GLY A 274 -2.13 -13.88 7.09
CA GLY A 274 -1.98 -14.46 5.76
C GLY A 274 -2.28 -13.52 4.59
N LEU A 275 -2.61 -12.25 4.84
CA LEU A 275 -2.78 -11.26 3.77
C LEU A 275 -1.45 -11.04 3.04
N THR A 276 -1.52 -10.98 1.71
CA THR A 276 -0.40 -10.69 0.83
C THR A 276 -0.69 -9.42 0.01
N PRO A 277 0.31 -8.80 -0.64
CA PRO A 277 0.06 -7.68 -1.54
C PRO A 277 -0.97 -8.02 -2.62
N HIS A 278 -0.96 -9.24 -3.16
CA HIS A 278 -1.98 -9.70 -4.11
C HIS A 278 -3.33 -10.00 -3.44
N GLY A 279 -3.34 -10.30 -2.15
CA GLY A 279 -4.54 -10.40 -1.31
C GLY A 279 -5.38 -9.12 -1.29
N LEU A 280 -4.76 -7.94 -1.40
CA LEU A 280 -5.51 -6.68 -1.57
C LEU A 280 -6.29 -6.61 -2.88
N ARG A 281 -5.76 -7.18 -3.97
CA ARG A 281 -6.51 -7.32 -5.22
C ARG A 281 -7.69 -8.29 -5.07
N HIS A 282 -7.52 -9.37 -4.31
CA HIS A 282 -8.63 -10.26 -3.97
C HIS A 282 -9.66 -9.57 -3.08
N THR A 283 -9.19 -8.77 -2.11
CA THR A 283 -10.04 -7.95 -1.24
C THR A 283 -10.90 -7.00 -2.08
N HIS A 284 -10.30 -6.24 -3.00
CA HIS A 284 -11.05 -5.35 -3.91
C HIS A 284 -12.14 -6.10 -4.69
N LYS A 285 -11.79 -7.28 -5.24
CA LYS A 285 -12.77 -8.13 -5.94
C LYS A 285 -13.90 -8.59 -5.01
N THR A 286 -13.61 -8.90 -3.75
CA THR A 286 -14.61 -9.28 -2.74
C THR A 286 -15.51 -8.11 -2.38
N LEU A 287 -14.96 -6.92 -2.11
CA LEU A 287 -15.73 -5.70 -1.81
C LEU A 287 -16.70 -5.36 -2.94
N MET A 288 -16.26 -5.46 -4.20
CA MET A 288 -17.16 -5.28 -5.35
C MET A 288 -18.32 -6.28 -5.36
N ARG A 289 -18.10 -7.55 -4.98
CA ARG A 289 -19.19 -8.54 -4.88
C ARG A 289 -20.15 -8.19 -3.76
N GLU A 290 -19.63 -7.74 -2.63
CA GLU A 290 -20.41 -7.37 -1.45
C GLU A 290 -21.43 -6.27 -1.75
N VAL A 291 -21.03 -5.28 -2.55
CA VAL A 291 -21.93 -4.18 -3.01
C VAL A 291 -22.71 -4.52 -4.28
N GLY A 292 -22.74 -5.79 -4.69
CA GLY A 292 -23.54 -6.24 -5.83
C GLY A 292 -23.05 -5.77 -7.20
N THR A 293 -21.76 -5.48 -7.36
CA THR A 293 -21.20 -5.04 -8.65
C THR A 293 -21.41 -6.13 -9.72
N PRO A 294 -21.95 -5.79 -10.90
CA PRO A 294 -22.14 -6.76 -11.98
C PRO A 294 -20.84 -7.47 -12.37
N PRO A 295 -20.85 -8.80 -12.61
CA PRO A 295 -19.63 -9.55 -12.94
C PRO A 295 -18.84 -8.97 -14.11
N LYS A 296 -19.52 -8.48 -15.16
CA LYS A 296 -18.86 -7.87 -16.32
C LYS A 296 -18.07 -6.61 -15.94
N LEU A 297 -18.63 -5.72 -15.11
CA LEU A 297 -17.92 -4.53 -14.61
C LEU A 297 -16.73 -4.91 -13.72
N MET A 298 -16.91 -5.95 -12.89
CA MET A 298 -15.79 -6.45 -12.08
C MET A 298 -14.66 -6.99 -12.95
N ASP A 299 -14.95 -7.78 -13.97
CA ASP A 299 -13.92 -8.38 -14.82
C ASP A 299 -13.26 -7.34 -15.74
N GLU A 300 -14.00 -6.36 -16.26
CA GLU A 300 -13.41 -5.18 -16.94
C GLU A 300 -12.42 -4.47 -16.00
N ARG A 301 -12.86 -4.05 -14.81
CA ARG A 301 -11.99 -3.34 -13.85
C ARG A 301 -10.75 -4.15 -13.46
N MET A 302 -10.91 -5.47 -13.34
CA MET A 302 -9.82 -6.36 -12.97
C MET A 302 -8.90 -6.67 -14.16
N GLY A 303 -9.30 -6.39 -15.40
CA GLY A 303 -8.56 -6.79 -16.58
C GLY A 303 -8.53 -8.31 -16.73
N HIS A 304 -9.70 -8.95 -16.55
CA HIS A 304 -9.92 -10.35 -16.87
C HIS A 304 -10.74 -10.45 -18.16
N GLU A 305 -10.39 -11.39 -19.02
CA GLU A 305 -11.23 -11.77 -20.13
C GLU A 305 -12.38 -12.67 -19.65
N ASP A 306 -13.62 -12.31 -20.02
CA ASP A 306 -14.77 -13.21 -19.89
C ASP A 306 -15.06 -13.87 -21.24
N GLY A 307 -14.61 -15.11 -21.39
CA GLY A 307 -14.89 -15.96 -22.55
C GLY A 307 -16.29 -16.59 -22.56
N SER A 308 -17.18 -16.23 -21.63
CA SER A 308 -18.54 -16.76 -21.59
C SER A 308 -19.43 -16.15 -22.69
N VAL A 309 -20.43 -16.92 -23.15
CA VAL A 309 -21.42 -16.42 -24.13
C VAL A 309 -22.18 -15.20 -23.60
N ARG A 310 -22.38 -15.13 -22.28
CA ARG A 310 -23.11 -14.04 -21.59
C ARG A 310 -22.38 -12.69 -21.70
N SER A 311 -21.04 -12.73 -21.74
CA SER A 311 -20.18 -11.56 -21.98
C SER A 311 -20.55 -10.79 -23.26
N ARG A 312 -21.11 -11.46 -24.29
CA ARG A 312 -21.45 -10.83 -25.57
C ARG A 312 -22.67 -9.91 -25.51
N TYR A 313 -23.52 -10.04 -24.49
CA TYR A 313 -24.80 -9.32 -24.40
C TYR A 313 -24.90 -8.37 -23.21
N ASP A 314 -24.13 -8.59 -22.16
CA ASP A 314 -24.10 -7.67 -21.02
C ASP A 314 -23.37 -6.37 -21.43
N HIS A 315 -23.91 -5.19 -21.16
CA HIS A 315 -23.22 -3.92 -21.38
C HIS A 315 -22.99 -3.20 -20.06
N ILE A 316 -21.81 -2.61 -19.91
CA ILE A 316 -21.49 -1.77 -18.74
C ILE A 316 -22.06 -0.38 -19.01
N THR A 317 -22.95 0.07 -18.15
CA THR A 317 -23.59 1.38 -18.28
C THR A 317 -22.91 2.43 -17.38
N PRO A 318 -23.04 3.72 -17.69
CA PRO A 318 -22.59 4.79 -16.78
C PRO A 318 -23.20 4.69 -15.37
N GLY A 319 -24.46 4.25 -15.27
CA GLY A 319 -25.13 4.02 -13.98
C GLY A 319 -24.44 2.94 -13.15
N MET A 320 -24.03 1.82 -13.76
CA MET A 320 -23.29 0.76 -13.04
C MET A 320 -21.95 1.28 -12.50
N ARG A 321 -21.24 2.09 -13.28
CA ARG A 321 -19.98 2.72 -12.84
C ARG A 321 -20.22 3.68 -11.67
N GLN A 322 -21.23 4.55 -11.80
CA GLN A 322 -21.59 5.50 -10.75
C GLN A 322 -22.00 4.80 -9.44
N SER A 323 -22.78 3.72 -9.52
CA SER A 323 -23.16 2.93 -8.34
C SER A 323 -21.94 2.33 -7.65
N LEU A 324 -20.97 1.78 -8.42
CA LEU A 324 -19.72 1.28 -7.85
C LEU A 324 -18.90 2.40 -7.20
N MET A 325 -18.78 3.58 -7.83
CA MET A 325 -18.05 4.71 -7.25
C MET A 325 -18.69 5.20 -5.95
N THR A 326 -20.03 5.27 -5.91
CA THR A 326 -20.80 5.64 -4.71
C THR A 326 -20.58 4.63 -3.59
N ALA A 327 -20.67 3.33 -3.90
CA ALA A 327 -20.48 2.28 -2.91
C ALA A 327 -19.05 2.22 -2.34
N LEU A 328 -18.02 2.36 -3.20
CA LEU A 328 -16.62 2.42 -2.74
C LEU A 328 -16.34 3.68 -1.91
N THR A 329 -17.02 4.80 -2.21
CA THR A 329 -16.94 6.02 -1.40
C THR A 329 -17.54 5.76 -0.02
N GLY A 330 -18.76 5.21 0.06
CA GLY A 330 -19.39 4.87 1.34
C GLY A 330 -18.53 3.94 2.22
N MET A 331 -17.92 2.90 1.62
CA MET A 331 -16.98 2.02 2.33
C MET A 331 -15.75 2.75 2.89
N TRP A 332 -15.21 3.70 2.12
CA TRP A 332 -14.08 4.53 2.55
C TRP A 332 -14.46 5.44 3.71
N GLU A 333 -15.63 6.06 3.61
CA GLU A 333 -16.20 6.95 4.61
C GLU A 333 -16.46 6.23 5.94
N GLU A 334 -17.12 5.07 5.90
CA GLU A 334 -17.33 4.22 7.08
C GLU A 334 -16.00 3.75 7.70
N ALA A 335 -15.01 3.42 6.86
CA ALA A 335 -13.67 3.05 7.33
C ALA A 335 -12.96 4.22 8.03
N LEU A 336 -13.09 5.46 7.51
CA LEU A 336 -12.56 6.65 8.15
C LEU A 336 -13.23 6.92 9.49
N ASP A 337 -14.56 6.79 9.57
CA ASP A 337 -15.30 7.02 10.81
C ASP A 337 -14.92 5.99 11.87
N ALA A 338 -14.84 4.71 11.50
CA ALA A 338 -14.35 3.64 12.36
C ALA A 338 -12.88 3.84 12.76
N ARG A 339 -12.04 4.40 11.88
CA ARG A 339 -10.66 4.76 12.21
C ARG A 339 -10.60 5.95 13.16
N ARG A 340 -11.46 6.95 13.01
CA ARG A 340 -11.51 8.15 13.85
C ARG A 340 -11.96 7.86 15.28
N THR A 341 -12.84 6.86 15.47
CA THR A 341 -13.21 6.40 16.83
C THR A 341 -12.02 5.80 17.59
N MET A 342 -11.02 5.26 16.89
CA MET A 342 -9.79 4.74 17.50
C MET A 342 -8.82 5.88 17.90
N SER A 343 -8.72 6.92 17.08
CA SER A 343 -7.94 8.13 17.35
C SER A 343 -8.31 9.23 16.35
N LEU A 344 -8.47 10.46 16.83
CA LEU A 344 -8.89 11.61 16.01
C LEU A 344 -7.88 12.00 14.92
N GLY A 345 -6.59 11.68 15.12
CA GLY A 345 -5.52 12.02 14.19
C GLY A 345 -4.64 10.84 13.82
N SER A 346 -3.68 11.10 12.94
CA SER A 346 -2.66 10.13 12.53
C SER A 346 -1.27 10.78 12.45
N PRO A 347 -0.20 10.05 12.78
CA PRO A 347 1.16 10.50 12.48
C PRO A 347 1.50 10.46 10.97
N VAL A 348 0.63 9.86 10.15
CA VAL A 348 0.75 9.83 8.69
C VAL A 348 0.04 11.04 8.12
N ALA A 349 0.79 11.99 7.57
CA ALA A 349 0.27 13.31 7.18
C ALA A 349 -0.87 13.21 6.15
N ALA A 350 -0.74 12.33 5.15
CA ALA A 350 -1.81 12.09 4.17
C ALA A 350 -3.12 11.59 4.80
N LEU A 351 -3.05 10.74 5.83
CA LEU A 351 -4.25 10.28 6.54
C LEU A 351 -4.77 11.34 7.49
N ASP A 352 -3.88 12.03 8.22
CA ASP A 352 -4.24 13.07 9.17
C ASP A 352 -5.01 14.21 8.50
N ALA A 353 -4.59 14.62 7.29
CA ALA A 353 -5.30 15.61 6.49
C ALA A 353 -6.73 15.15 6.15
N VAL A 354 -6.92 13.87 5.80
CA VAL A 354 -8.24 13.31 5.52
C VAL A 354 -9.11 13.23 6.77
N LEU A 355 -8.55 12.79 7.90
CA LEU A 355 -9.29 12.70 9.17
C LEU A 355 -9.73 14.07 9.67
N LYS A 356 -8.90 15.11 9.49
CA LYS A 356 -9.21 16.49 9.88
C LYS A 356 -10.20 17.19 8.97
N ALA A 357 -10.23 16.83 7.69
CA ALA A 357 -11.20 17.38 6.73
C ALA A 357 -12.61 16.81 6.91
N ARG A 358 -12.78 15.80 7.78
CA ARG A 358 -14.01 15.05 7.97
C ARG A 358 -14.85 15.57 9.13
#